data_AF-A0A962Z427-F1
#
_entry.id   AF-A0A962Z427-F1
#
_cell.length_a   1.000
_cell.length_b   1.000
_cell.length_c   1.000
_cell.angle_alpha   90.00
_cell.angle_beta   90.00
_cell.angle_gamma   90.00
#
_symmetry.space_group_name_H-M   'P 1'
#
loop_
_entity.id
_entity.type
_entity.pdbx_description
1 polymer ?
#
loop_
_entity_poly.entity_id
_entity_poly.type
_entity_poly.pdbx_seq_one_letter_code
_entity_poly.pdbx_strand_id
1 'polypeptide(L)'
;MNAAKRREIFERLRADNPNPRTELNYTSPFELLVAVVLSAQATDKSVNKATAELFPIANTPRAMLDLGEAGLKRYIRTIGLFNSKAANIIKSCSALLTQHDGEVPQQREALEALPGVGRKTANVILNTAFGQPTMAVDTHI
;
A
#
# COMPACT_ATOMS: atom_id res chain seq x y z
N MET A 1 8.69 31.67 -0.43
CA MET A 1 9.48 30.49 -0.03
C MET A 1 10.73 30.42 -0.93
N ASN A 2 11.95 30.58 -0.40
CA ASN A 2 13.20 30.54 -1.19
C ASN A 2 13.98 29.23 -0.97
N ALA A 3 15.06 29.01 -1.72
CA ALA A 3 15.85 27.76 -1.66
C ALA A 3 16.45 27.50 -0.27
N ALA A 4 17.00 28.55 0.38
CA ALA A 4 17.58 28.44 1.72
C ALA A 4 16.54 28.00 2.76
N LYS A 5 15.34 28.60 2.72
CA LYS A 5 14.26 28.26 3.66
C LYS A 5 13.71 26.85 3.44
N ARG A 6 13.62 26.37 2.19
CA ARG A 6 13.24 24.96 1.91
C ARG A 6 14.27 23.99 2.46
N ARG A 7 15.57 24.28 2.29
CA ARG A 7 16.65 23.44 2.82
C ARG A 7 16.59 23.34 4.35
N GLU A 8 16.47 24.48 5.02
CA GLU A 8 16.36 24.55 6.48
C GLU A 8 15.17 23.72 7.00
N ILE A 9 14.02 23.76 6.32
CA ILE A 9 12.85 22.92 6.68
C ILE A 9 13.21 21.44 6.62
N PHE A 10 13.77 20.96 5.50
CA PHE A 10 14.13 19.55 5.36
C PHE A 10 15.26 19.12 6.32
N GLU A 11 16.19 20.00 6.64
CA GLU A 11 17.25 19.74 7.62
C GLU A 11 16.67 19.54 9.03
N ARG A 12 15.70 20.35 9.44
CA ARG A 12 15.00 20.19 10.72
C ARG A 12 14.16 18.92 10.77
N LEU A 13 13.40 18.64 9.71
CA LEU A 13 12.60 17.41 9.62
C LEU A 13 13.48 16.17 9.70
N ARG A 14 14.64 16.17 9.04
CA ARG A 14 15.62 15.08 9.11
C ARG A 14 16.25 14.94 10.51
N ALA A 15 16.50 16.05 11.21
CA ALA A 15 17.06 16.01 12.55
C ALA A 15 16.06 15.44 13.57
N ASP A 16 14.77 15.79 13.43
CA ASP A 16 13.69 15.32 14.28
C ASP A 16 13.35 13.83 14.04
N ASN A 17 13.24 13.43 12.77
CA ASN A 17 13.00 12.05 12.39
C ASN A 17 13.98 11.63 11.26
N PRO A 18 15.13 11.03 11.62
CA PRO A 18 16.16 10.65 10.63
C PRO A 18 15.72 9.56 9.66
N ASN A 19 14.77 8.71 10.06
CA ASN A 19 14.31 7.56 9.27
C ASN A 19 12.78 7.47 9.34
N PRO A 20 12.04 8.42 8.74
CA PRO A 20 10.59 8.39 8.76
C PRO A 20 10.10 7.14 8.01
N ARG A 21 9.07 6.49 8.57
CA ARG A 21 8.47 5.26 8.02
C ARG A 21 6.96 5.43 7.98
N THR A 22 6.31 4.63 7.14
CA THR A 22 4.85 4.49 7.16
C THR A 22 4.38 3.93 8.51
N GLU A 23 3.17 4.31 8.93
CA GLU A 23 2.51 3.73 10.10
C GLU A 23 1.76 2.42 9.78
N LEU A 24 1.69 2.04 8.50
CA LEU A 24 1.11 0.76 8.08
C LEU A 24 2.04 -0.39 8.44
N ASN A 25 1.49 -1.45 9.03
CA ASN A 25 2.23 -2.66 9.38
C ASN A 25 2.32 -3.60 8.18
N TYR A 26 3.54 -3.99 7.82
CA TYR A 26 3.83 -4.94 6.74
C TYR A 26 5.20 -5.61 6.94
N THR A 27 5.38 -6.77 6.34
CA THR A 27 6.64 -7.53 6.32
C THR A 27 7.14 -7.81 4.89
N SER A 28 6.31 -7.54 3.88
CA SER A 28 6.64 -7.74 2.46
C SER A 28 6.06 -6.63 1.57
N PRO A 29 6.60 -6.43 0.35
CA PRO A 29 6.00 -5.50 -0.62
C PRO A 29 4.54 -5.82 -0.96
N PHE A 30 4.16 -7.10 -0.95
CA PHE A 30 2.76 -7.50 -1.18
C PHE A 30 1.85 -7.09 -0.03
N GLU A 31 2.26 -7.32 1.22
CA GLU A 31 1.51 -6.85 2.39
C GLU A 31 1.34 -5.32 2.36
N LEU A 32 2.39 -4.58 1.98
CA LEU A 32 2.30 -3.14 1.82
C LEU A 32 1.32 -2.74 0.71
N LEU A 33 1.37 -3.38 -0.46
CA LEU A 33 0.43 -3.12 -1.55
C LEU A 33 -1.02 -3.28 -1.07
N VAL A 34 -1.33 -4.38 -0.37
CA VAL A 34 -2.69 -4.61 0.17
C VAL A 34 -3.05 -3.54 1.20
N ALA A 35 -2.15 -3.22 2.14
CA ALA A 35 -2.40 -2.21 3.17
C ALA A 35 -2.66 -0.81 2.58
N VAL A 36 -1.89 -0.39 1.57
CA VAL A 36 -2.09 0.92 0.92
C VAL A 36 -3.38 0.96 0.08
N VAL A 37 -3.77 -0.14 -0.57
CA VAL A 37 -5.08 -0.22 -1.24
C VAL A 37 -6.23 -0.12 -0.23
N LEU A 38 -6.06 -0.73 0.96
CA LEU A 38 -7.03 -0.64 2.04
C LEU A 38 -7.09 0.73 2.71
N SER A 39 -6.00 1.51 2.71
CA SER A 39 -5.94 2.83 3.37
C SER A 39 -6.70 3.94 2.66
N ALA A 40 -7.10 3.74 1.40
CA ALA A 40 -7.93 4.71 0.68
C ALA A 40 -9.22 5.04 1.46
N GLN A 41 -9.35 6.28 1.96
CA GLN A 41 -10.46 6.71 2.83
C GLN A 41 -10.63 5.85 4.10
N ALA A 42 -9.53 5.38 4.67
CA ALA A 42 -9.47 4.71 5.95
C ALA A 42 -8.31 5.26 6.78
N THR A 43 -8.27 4.95 8.07
CA THR A 43 -7.15 5.34 8.94
C THR A 43 -6.16 4.19 9.01
N ASP A 44 -4.87 4.49 9.16
CA ASP A 44 -3.83 3.46 9.29
C ASP A 44 -4.12 2.52 10.46
N LYS A 45 -4.71 3.04 11.55
CA LYS A 45 -5.19 2.24 12.68
C LYS A 45 -6.25 1.19 12.29
N SER A 46 -7.24 1.56 11.46
CA SER A 46 -8.28 0.60 11.05
C SER A 46 -7.75 -0.42 10.06
N VAL A 47 -6.83 -0.01 9.17
CA VAL A 47 -6.12 -0.91 8.26
C VAL A 47 -5.29 -1.92 9.05
N ASN A 48 -4.43 -1.45 9.96
CA ASN A 48 -3.58 -2.30 10.79
C ASN A 48 -4.36 -3.31 11.63
N LYS A 49 -5.56 -2.94 12.11
CA LYS A 49 -6.44 -3.88 12.82
C LYS A 49 -6.93 -5.00 11.90
N ALA A 50 -7.35 -4.68 10.68
CA ALA A 50 -7.83 -5.68 9.73
C ALA A 50 -6.69 -6.57 9.21
N THR A 51 -5.52 -5.98 8.90
CA THR A 51 -4.38 -6.73 8.38
C THR A 51 -3.73 -7.63 9.42
N ALA A 52 -3.78 -7.27 10.71
CA ALA A 52 -3.33 -8.14 11.79
C ALA A 52 -4.09 -9.47 11.86
N GLU A 53 -5.37 -9.50 11.47
CA GLU A 53 -6.17 -10.73 11.38
C GLU A 53 -6.04 -11.42 10.01
N LEU A 54 -5.87 -10.64 8.93
CA LEU A 54 -5.81 -11.15 7.55
C LEU A 54 -4.46 -11.80 7.19
N PHE A 55 -3.34 -11.10 7.44
CA PHE A 55 -2.02 -11.53 6.95
C PHE A 55 -1.52 -12.86 7.54
N PRO A 56 -1.84 -13.25 8.79
CA PRO A 56 -1.51 -14.59 9.27
C PRO A 56 -2.15 -15.73 8.47
N ILE A 57 -3.24 -15.45 7.75
CA ILE A 57 -4.00 -16.44 6.97
C ILE A 57 -3.72 -16.28 5.47
N ALA A 58 -3.57 -15.05 4.98
CA ALA A 58 -3.35 -14.76 3.57
C ALA A 58 -2.47 -13.51 3.38
N ASN A 59 -1.17 -13.72 3.18
CA ASN A 59 -0.20 -12.65 2.89
C ASN A 59 0.62 -12.87 1.61
N THR A 60 0.12 -13.69 0.69
CA THR A 60 0.69 -13.83 -0.66
C THR A 60 -0.43 -13.71 -1.70
N PRO A 61 -0.13 -13.36 -2.97
CA PRO A 61 -1.15 -13.32 -4.02
C PRO A 61 -1.92 -14.63 -4.14
N ARG A 62 -1.23 -15.77 -4.05
CA ARG A 62 -1.86 -17.11 -4.12
C ARG A 62 -2.80 -17.34 -2.95
N ALA A 63 -2.33 -17.15 -1.71
CA ALA A 63 -3.16 -17.34 -0.52
C ALA A 63 -4.37 -16.40 -0.49
N MET A 64 -4.22 -15.17 -1.02
CA MET A 64 -5.31 -14.21 -1.13
C MET A 64 -6.37 -14.65 -2.15
N LEU A 65 -5.95 -15.26 -3.27
CA LEU A 65 -6.88 -15.85 -4.25
C LEU A 65 -7.57 -17.10 -3.68
N ASP A 66 -6.84 -17.95 -2.97
CA ASP A 66 -7.38 -19.16 -2.35
C ASP A 66 -8.40 -18.82 -1.25
N LEU A 67 -8.17 -17.73 -0.51
CA LEU A 67 -9.14 -17.16 0.44
C LEU A 67 -10.41 -16.66 -0.28
N GLY A 68 -10.25 -16.17 -1.51
CA GLY A 68 -11.32 -15.67 -2.36
C GLY A 68 -11.92 -14.33 -1.90
N GLU A 69 -12.69 -13.70 -2.78
CA GLU A 69 -13.29 -12.38 -2.50
C GLU A 69 -14.22 -12.41 -1.27
N ALA A 70 -15.05 -13.46 -1.16
CA ALA A 70 -15.97 -13.61 -0.04
C ALA A 70 -15.25 -13.81 1.30
N GLY A 71 -14.13 -14.56 1.31
CA GLY A 71 -13.28 -14.72 2.48
C GLY A 71 -12.63 -13.41 2.87
N LEU A 72 -11.97 -12.73 1.92
CA LEU A 72 -11.33 -11.43 2.14
C LEU A 72 -12.30 -10.40 2.73
N LYS A 73 -13.51 -10.29 2.17
CA LYS A 73 -14.54 -9.35 2.68
C LYS A 73 -14.81 -9.53 4.17
N ARG A 74 -14.74 -10.75 4.71
CA ARG A 74 -14.96 -10.99 6.15
C ARG A 74 -13.91 -10.30 7.00
N TYR A 75 -12.65 -10.29 6.59
CA TYR A 75 -11.54 -9.67 7.33
C TYR A 75 -11.54 -8.15 7.21
N ILE A 76 -11.91 -7.60 6.05
CA ILE A 76 -11.84 -6.16 5.79
C ILE A 76 -13.19 -5.43 5.89
N ARG A 77 -14.26 -6.09 6.36
CA ARG A 77 -15.62 -5.52 6.42
C ARG A 77 -15.76 -4.22 7.21
N THR A 78 -14.82 -3.95 8.13
CA THR A 78 -14.78 -2.73 8.94
C THR A 78 -14.16 -1.54 8.21
N ILE A 79 -13.58 -1.76 7.04
CA ILE A 79 -12.94 -0.73 6.21
C ILE A 79 -13.96 -0.16 5.23
N GLY A 80 -13.99 1.17 5.08
CA GLY A 80 -14.83 1.83 4.08
C GLY A 80 -14.52 1.33 2.67
N LEU A 81 -15.55 1.18 1.83
CA LEU A 81 -15.43 0.69 0.45
C LEU A 81 -14.90 -0.76 0.34
N PHE A 82 -15.04 -1.58 1.39
CA PHE A 82 -14.47 -2.94 1.40
C PHE A 82 -14.91 -3.83 0.23
N ASN A 83 -16.11 -3.62 -0.32
CA ASN A 83 -16.60 -4.40 -1.46
C ASN A 83 -15.74 -4.20 -2.72
N SER A 84 -15.52 -2.95 -3.12
CA SER A 84 -14.69 -2.63 -4.27
C SER A 84 -13.21 -2.91 -4.00
N LYS A 85 -12.74 -2.65 -2.77
CA LYS A 85 -11.37 -2.98 -2.35
C LYS A 85 -11.10 -4.48 -2.43
N ALA A 86 -12.00 -5.34 -1.94
CA ALA A 86 -11.86 -6.78 -2.04
C ALA A 86 -11.76 -7.24 -3.51
N ALA A 87 -12.68 -6.77 -4.36
CA ALA A 87 -12.66 -7.09 -5.78
C ALA A 87 -11.35 -6.64 -6.47
N ASN A 88 -10.86 -5.44 -6.15
CA ASN A 88 -9.61 -4.92 -6.67
C ASN A 88 -8.40 -5.73 -6.20
N ILE A 89 -8.32 -6.06 -4.90
CA ILE A 89 -7.23 -6.87 -4.34
C ILE A 89 -7.19 -8.24 -5.02
N ILE A 90 -8.32 -8.92 -5.17
CA ILE A 90 -8.39 -10.23 -5.84
C ILE A 90 -7.93 -10.14 -7.30
N LYS A 91 -8.40 -9.15 -8.05
CA LYS A 91 -7.96 -8.95 -9.45
C LYS A 91 -6.47 -8.61 -9.54
N SER A 92 -5.96 -7.78 -8.62
CA SER A 92 -4.54 -7.47 -8.52
C SER A 92 -3.70 -8.71 -8.21
N CYS A 93 -4.16 -9.59 -7.32
CA CYS A 93 -3.48 -10.86 -7.05
C CYS A 93 -3.40 -11.76 -8.29
N SER A 94 -4.48 -11.84 -9.08
CA SER A 94 -4.48 -12.54 -10.37
C SER A 94 -3.50 -11.92 -11.36
N ALA A 95 -3.45 -10.58 -11.46
CA ALA A 95 -2.52 -9.88 -12.34
C ALA A 95 -1.06 -10.12 -11.93
N LEU A 96 -0.75 -10.06 -10.63
CA LEU A 96 0.58 -10.34 -10.11
C LEU A 96 1.04 -11.76 -10.50
N LEU A 97 0.20 -12.77 -10.30
CA LEU A 97 0.56 -14.16 -10.63
C LEU A 97 0.70 -14.43 -12.12
N THR A 98 -0.05 -13.72 -12.97
CA THR A 98 -0.07 -13.98 -14.42
C THR A 98 0.91 -13.12 -15.22
N GLN A 99 1.25 -11.93 -14.73
CA GLN A 99 2.05 -10.93 -15.46
C GLN A 99 3.36 -10.57 -14.76
N HIS A 100 3.50 -10.90 -13.47
CA HIS A 100 4.62 -10.46 -12.64
C HIS A 100 5.16 -11.59 -11.75
N ASP A 101 4.92 -12.85 -12.10
CA ASP A 101 5.40 -14.04 -11.38
C ASP A 101 5.08 -14.06 -9.87
N GLY A 102 4.01 -13.38 -9.47
CA GLY A 102 3.59 -13.24 -8.07
C GLY A 102 4.31 -12.15 -7.28
N GLU A 103 5.19 -11.37 -7.92
CA GLU A 103 5.94 -10.29 -7.28
C GLU A 103 5.34 -8.92 -7.54
N VAL A 104 5.47 -8.00 -6.57
CA VAL A 104 5.05 -6.61 -6.73
C VAL A 104 6.06 -5.88 -7.64
N PRO A 105 5.65 -5.35 -8.81
CA PRO A 105 6.58 -4.75 -9.75
C PRO A 105 7.15 -3.43 -9.21
N GLN A 106 8.42 -3.17 -9.52
CA GLN A 106 9.13 -1.95 -9.13
C GLN A 106 9.06 -0.84 -10.20
N GLN A 107 8.07 -0.91 -11.09
CA GLN A 107 7.82 0.08 -12.14
C GLN A 107 6.46 0.72 -11.91
N ARG A 108 6.41 2.06 -11.97
CA ARG A 108 5.19 2.83 -11.68
C ARG A 108 4.05 2.45 -12.63
N GLU A 109 4.34 2.33 -13.92
CA GLU A 109 3.35 2.03 -14.96
C GLU A 109 2.75 0.64 -14.76
N ALA A 110 3.55 -0.34 -14.33
CA ALA A 110 3.08 -1.68 -13.99
C ALA A 110 2.22 -1.68 -12.72
N LEU A 111 2.60 -0.89 -11.69
CA LEU A 111 1.78 -0.71 -10.49
C LEU A 111 0.45 -0.04 -10.81
N GLU A 112 0.45 1.05 -11.61
CA GLU A 112 -0.77 1.76 -12.02
C GLU A 112 -1.71 0.90 -12.88
N ALA A 113 -1.20 -0.15 -13.52
CA ALA A 113 -2.01 -1.13 -14.25
C ALA A 113 -2.77 -2.09 -13.31
N LEU A 114 -2.37 -2.21 -12.03
CA LEU A 114 -3.05 -3.06 -11.06
C LEU A 114 -4.38 -2.44 -10.61
N PRO A 115 -5.48 -3.20 -10.59
CA PRO A 115 -6.77 -2.73 -10.09
C PRO A 115 -6.70 -2.14 -8.67
N GLY A 116 -7.21 -0.92 -8.51
CA GLY A 116 -7.21 -0.19 -7.25
C GLY A 116 -5.91 0.54 -6.91
N VAL A 117 -4.91 0.51 -7.81
CA VAL A 117 -3.66 1.25 -7.66
C VAL A 117 -3.64 2.43 -8.61
N GLY A 118 -3.74 3.64 -8.05
CA GLY A 118 -3.50 4.88 -8.81
C GLY A 118 -2.07 5.39 -8.64
N ARG A 119 -1.73 6.48 -9.34
CA ARG A 119 -0.40 7.12 -9.29
C ARG A 119 0.12 7.37 -7.86
N LYS A 120 -0.75 7.88 -6.98
CA LYS A 120 -0.39 8.12 -5.57
C LYS A 120 0.01 6.82 -4.87
N THR A 121 -0.83 5.79 -4.99
CA THR A 121 -0.59 4.46 -4.41
C THR A 121 0.73 3.87 -4.94
N ALA A 122 0.96 3.95 -6.25
CA ALA A 122 2.21 3.48 -6.86
C ALA A 122 3.43 4.20 -6.27
N ASN A 123 3.39 5.54 -6.16
CA ASN A 123 4.49 6.32 -5.56
C ASN A 123 4.75 5.98 -4.08
N VAL A 124 3.70 5.68 -3.30
CA VAL A 124 3.86 5.24 -1.90
C VAL A 124 4.61 3.90 -1.85
N ILE A 125 4.22 2.94 -2.68
CA ILE A 125 4.84 1.61 -2.73
C ILE A 125 6.31 1.70 -3.18
N LEU A 126 6.57 2.43 -4.28
CA LEU A 126 7.92 2.60 -4.81
C LEU A 126 8.87 3.26 -3.80
N ASN A 127 8.39 4.25 -3.05
CA ASN A 127 9.19 4.90 -2.02
C ASN A 127 9.39 4.00 -0.79
N THR A 128 8.31 3.41 -0.28
CA THR A 128 8.31 2.76 1.04
C THR A 128 8.87 1.34 1.00
N ALA A 129 8.53 0.54 -0.02
CA ALA A 129 9.03 -0.83 -0.16
C ALA A 129 10.38 -0.90 -0.90
N PHE A 130 10.59 -0.01 -1.88
CA PHE A 130 11.74 -0.11 -2.80
C PHE A 130 12.71 1.07 -2.71
N GLY A 131 12.48 2.05 -1.83
CA GLY A 131 13.42 3.16 -1.59
C GLY A 131 13.55 4.15 -2.75
N GLN A 132 12.64 4.12 -3.73
CA GLN A 132 12.72 5.02 -4.87
C GLN A 132 12.38 6.47 -4.47
N PRO A 133 13.02 7.48 -5.09
CA PRO A 133 12.82 8.90 -4.74
C PRO A 133 11.52 9.46 -5.35
N THR A 134 10.39 8.83 -5.03
CA THR A 134 9.05 9.26 -5.46
C THR A 134 8.32 10.00 -4.33
N MET A 135 7.58 11.06 -4.69
CA MET A 135 6.76 11.83 -3.75
C MET A 135 5.27 11.55 -4.02
N ALA A 136 4.59 10.97 -3.04
CA ALA A 136 3.14 10.83 -3.04
C ALA A 136 2.53 11.99 -2.25
N VAL A 137 1.70 12.81 -2.90
CA VAL A 137 1.01 13.94 -2.26
C VAL A 137 -0.40 13.50 -1.87
N ASP A 138 -0.75 13.65 -0.60
CA ASP A 138 -2.09 13.40 -0.07
C ASP A 138 -2.75 14.70 0.40
N THR A 139 -3.74 14.61 1.28
CA THR A 139 -4.41 15.78 1.84
C THR A 139 -3.61 16.50 2.93
N HIS A 140 -2.56 15.87 3.48
CA HIS A 140 -1.76 16.41 4.59
C HIS A 140 -0.48 17.11 4.10
N ILE A 141 0.09 16.66 2.98
CA ILE A 141 1.25 17.28 2.31
C ILE A 141 0.83 18.53 1.53
#